data_AF-A0A7S2AC83-F1
#
_entry.id   AF-A0A7S2AC83-F1
#
_cell.length_a   1.000
_cell.length_b   1.000
_cell.length_c   1.000
_cell.angle_alpha   90.00
_cell.angle_beta   90.00
_cell.angle_gamma   90.00
#
_symmetry.space_group_name_H-M   'P 1'
#
loop_
_entity.id
_entity.type
_entity.pdbx_description
1 polymer ?
#
loop_
_entity_poly.entity_id
_entity_poly.type
_entity_poly.pdbx_seq_one_letter_code
_entity_poly.pdbx_strand_id
1 'polypeptide(L)'
;WDQASITVYDFDSMTENDIIGMVTFPMAPMEETTVDLLDAGRKVYGPGGQVSTLTMSVEYCKLPAGSRLTSFWKVKVIKAANLKACDRLQGRPASDPFAVLKVVSSDKRQSFRQQTSVIINNLFPEWNETLTVPVAASPRYVEEALIDAADLVGPEASKNICAERIGPLLPAEEASHEEIDHALGGFRSRLDWASTGHACATPSSADAEEGRRRVSV
;
A
#
# COMPACT_ATOMS: atom_id res chain seq x y z
N TRP A 1 8.05 9.75 -1.30
CA TRP A 1 6.69 10.04 -0.84
C TRP A 1 6.40 11.49 -1.19
N ASP A 2 5.45 11.74 -2.08
CA ASP A 2 5.01 13.09 -2.48
C ASP A 2 3.68 13.44 -1.81
N GLN A 3 2.74 12.49 -1.78
CA GLN A 3 1.39 12.66 -1.28
C GLN A 3 1.01 11.49 -0.37
N ALA A 4 0.22 11.80 0.65
CA ALA A 4 -0.39 10.83 1.54
C ALA A 4 -1.89 11.10 1.66
N SER A 5 -2.64 10.06 1.99
CA SER A 5 -4.04 10.16 2.36
C SER A 5 -4.28 9.50 3.70
N ILE A 6 -5.22 10.07 4.46
CA ILE A 6 -5.84 9.41 5.60
C ILE A 6 -7.30 9.18 5.27
N THR A 7 -7.72 7.92 5.31
CA THR A 7 -9.12 7.52 5.16
C THR A 7 -9.63 7.04 6.51
N VAL A 8 -10.74 7.61 6.96
CA VAL A 8 -11.46 7.18 8.15
C VAL A 8 -12.52 6.17 7.73
N TYR A 9 -12.51 5.03 8.40
CA TYR A 9 -13.43 3.92 8.17
C TYR A 9 -14.29 3.68 9.40
N ASP A 10 -15.48 3.12 9.18
CA ASP A 10 -16.27 2.43 10.20
C ASP A 10 -15.85 0.96 10.22
N PHE A 11 -15.59 0.40 11.39
CA PHE A 11 -15.20 -0.99 11.51
C PHE A 11 -16.43 -1.90 11.57
N ASP A 12 -16.51 -2.86 10.64
CA ASP A 12 -17.53 -3.89 10.62
C ASP A 12 -16.90 -5.27 10.80
N SER A 13 -17.43 -6.06 11.74
CA SER A 13 -16.92 -7.41 11.97
C SER A 13 -17.46 -8.46 10.99
N MET A 14 -18.61 -8.18 10.37
CA MET A 14 -19.37 -9.13 9.53
C MET A 14 -19.49 -8.71 8.07
N THR A 15 -19.17 -7.46 7.74
CA THR A 15 -19.25 -6.87 6.40
C THR A 15 -17.95 -6.12 6.07
N GLU A 16 -17.84 -5.60 4.86
CA GLU A 16 -16.74 -4.68 4.52
C GLU A 16 -16.87 -3.40 5.32
N ASN A 17 -15.73 -2.81 5.69
CA ASN A 17 -15.67 -1.56 6.43
C ASN A 17 -16.18 -0.40 5.58
N ASP A 18 -17.10 0.40 6.12
CA ASP A 18 -17.63 1.57 5.42
C ASP A 18 -16.64 2.75 5.44
N ILE A 19 -16.45 3.41 4.29
CA ILE A 19 -15.69 4.66 4.24
C ILE A 19 -16.54 5.79 4.83
N ILE A 20 -16.03 6.41 5.89
CA ILE A 20 -16.64 7.62 6.48
C ILE A 20 -16.20 8.84 5.67
N GLY A 21 -14.91 8.96 5.37
CA GLY A 21 -14.36 10.04 4.56
C GLY A 21 -12.84 10.02 4.50
N MET A 22 -12.26 10.82 3.63
CA MET A 22 -10.83 10.85 3.35
C MET A 22 -10.31 12.29 3.30
N VAL A 23 -9.04 12.45 3.66
CA VAL A 23 -8.26 13.65 3.37
C VAL A 23 -6.95 13.27 2.70
N THR A 24 -6.51 14.12 1.78
CA THR A 24 -5.24 13.96 1.08
C THR A 24 -4.39 15.20 1.32
N PHE A 25 -3.11 14.99 1.64
CA PHE A 25 -2.18 16.04 2.02
C PHE A 25 -0.77 15.79 1.44
N PRO A 26 0.02 16.84 1.21
CA PRO A 26 1.41 16.67 0.81
C PRO A 26 2.23 16.10 1.97
N MET A 27 3.22 15.27 1.66
CA MET A 27 4.20 14.81 2.65
C MET A 27 5.21 15.92 2.95
N ALA A 28 4.75 16.94 3.68
CA ALA A 28 5.50 18.11 4.10
C ALA A 28 5.21 18.41 5.58
N PRO A 29 6.14 19.05 6.32
CA PRO A 29 5.90 19.43 7.71
C PRO A 29 4.64 20.30 7.84
N MET A 30 3.75 19.91 8.76
CA MET A 30 2.45 20.54 8.97
C MET A 30 2.16 20.57 10.46
N GLU A 31 1.89 21.76 10.99
CA GLU A 31 1.41 21.92 12.36
C GLU A 31 0.04 21.28 12.55
N GLU A 32 -0.38 21.15 13.81
CA GLU A 32 -1.70 20.65 14.14
C GLU A 32 -2.79 21.45 13.42
N THR A 33 -3.50 20.78 12.51
CA THR A 33 -4.52 21.40 11.67
C THR A 33 -5.74 20.51 11.60
N THR A 34 -6.91 21.14 11.62
CA THR A 34 -8.20 20.47 11.41
C THR A 34 -8.64 20.66 9.96
N VAL A 35 -8.98 19.55 9.30
CA VAL A 35 -9.36 19.47 7.89
C VAL A 35 -10.71 18.78 7.74
N ASP A 36 -11.47 19.17 6.73
CA ASP A 36 -12.76 18.55 6.41
C ASP A 36 -12.54 17.18 5.77
N LEU A 37 -13.31 16.18 6.22
CA LEU A 37 -13.35 14.86 5.57
C LEU A 37 -14.20 14.92 4.31
N LEU A 38 -13.67 14.34 3.23
CA LEU A 38 -14.28 14.34 1.92
C LEU A 38 -14.62 12.91 1.48
N ASP A 39 -15.78 12.75 0.84
CA ASP A 39 -16.17 11.54 0.13
C ASP A 39 -16.47 11.91 -1.33
N ALA A 40 -15.70 11.34 -2.26
CA ALA A 40 -15.71 11.69 -3.68
C ALA A 40 -15.64 13.22 -3.94
N GLY A 41 -14.84 13.95 -3.14
CA GLY A 41 -14.67 15.41 -3.24
C GLY A 41 -15.77 16.24 -2.58
N ARG A 42 -16.77 15.62 -1.94
CA ARG A 42 -17.84 16.31 -1.23
C ARG A 42 -17.64 16.22 0.28
N LYS A 43 -17.94 17.29 1.01
CA LYS A 43 -17.88 17.28 2.48
C LYS A 43 -18.83 16.22 3.03
N VAL A 44 -18.34 15.46 4.00
CA VAL A 44 -19.13 14.49 4.75
C VAL A 44 -19.78 15.21 5.93
N TYR A 45 -21.01 14.84 6.27
CA TYR A 45 -21.75 15.43 7.38
C TYR A 45 -22.16 14.37 8.38
N GLY A 46 -21.99 14.67 9.66
CA GLY A 46 -22.48 13.85 10.76
C GLY A 46 -24.00 13.97 10.95
N PRO A 47 -24.59 13.17 11.86
CA PRO A 47 -26.03 13.16 12.12
C PRO A 47 -26.62 14.53 12.51
N GLY A 48 -25.82 15.40 13.14
CA GLY A 48 -26.21 16.76 13.53
C GLY A 48 -26.11 17.81 12.41
N GLY A 49 -25.80 17.41 11.17
CA GLY A 49 -25.64 18.33 10.03
C GLY A 49 -24.33 19.13 10.04
N GLN A 50 -23.42 18.84 10.97
CA GLN A 50 -22.08 19.43 11.03
C GLN A 50 -21.12 18.66 10.13
N VAL A 51 -20.14 19.35 9.54
CA VAL A 51 -19.12 18.73 8.69
C VAL A 51 -18.23 17.81 9.53
N SER A 52 -17.99 16.60 9.04
CA SER A 52 -17.03 15.66 9.61
C SER A 52 -15.62 16.18 9.40
N THR A 53 -14.81 16.23 10.45
CA THR A 53 -13.45 16.78 10.39
C THR A 53 -12.44 15.82 11.00
N LEU A 54 -11.17 15.98 10.61
CA LEU A 54 -10.03 15.25 11.13
C LEU A 54 -8.93 16.24 11.53
N THR A 55 -8.35 16.06 12.71
CA THR A 55 -7.23 16.87 13.20
C THR A 55 -5.95 16.04 13.20
N MET A 56 -4.90 16.57 12.58
CA MET A 56 -3.63 15.87 12.40
C MET A 56 -2.43 16.83 12.35
N SER A 57 -1.23 16.27 12.48
CA SER A 57 0.03 16.98 12.23
C SER A 57 1.04 16.08 11.53
N VAL A 58 2.00 16.68 10.83
CA VAL A 58 3.05 15.97 10.10
C VAL A 58 4.42 16.53 10.49
N GLU A 59 5.32 15.68 10.96
CA GLU A 59 6.69 16.06 11.33
C GLU A 59 7.69 15.22 10.52
N TYR A 60 8.80 15.84 10.11
CA TYR A 60 9.91 15.16 9.45
C TYR A 60 11.10 15.00 10.40
N CYS A 61 11.56 13.77 10.62
CA CYS A 61 12.67 13.47 11.50
C CYS A 61 13.83 12.84 10.71
N LYS A 62 14.99 13.50 10.72
CA LYS A 62 16.23 12.94 10.17
C LYS A 62 16.88 11.99 11.17
N LEU A 63 17.42 10.89 10.66
CA LEU A 63 18.21 9.95 11.44
C LEU A 63 19.70 10.25 11.28
N PRO A 64 20.54 9.84 12.26
CA PRO A 64 21.99 9.94 12.13
C PRO A 64 22.53 9.20 10.91
N ALA A 65 23.66 9.68 10.38
CA ALA A 65 24.35 9.01 9.27
C ALA A 65 24.77 7.58 9.62
N GLY A 66 24.70 6.67 8.66
CA GLY A 66 25.04 5.24 8.82
C GLY A 66 23.87 4.33 9.18
N SER A 67 22.67 4.87 9.40
CA SER A 67 21.44 4.08 9.51
C SER A 67 20.97 3.58 8.14
N ARG A 68 20.26 2.44 8.12
CA ARG A 68 19.55 1.94 6.91
C ARG A 68 18.42 2.87 6.45
N LEU A 69 17.94 3.71 7.36
CA LEU A 69 16.91 4.73 7.11
C LEU A 69 17.55 6.12 7.21
N THR A 70 17.33 6.97 6.23
CA THR A 70 17.79 8.37 6.28
C THR A 70 16.90 9.23 7.16
N SER A 71 15.61 8.92 7.19
CA SER A 71 14.61 9.72 7.90
C SER A 71 13.31 8.94 8.06
N PHE A 72 12.38 9.50 8.83
CA PHE A 72 11.01 9.06 8.87
C PHE A 72 10.08 10.26 9.02
N TRP A 73 8.85 10.10 8.52
CA TRP A 73 7.76 11.02 8.79
C TRP A 73 6.96 10.52 9.98
N LYS A 74 6.59 11.42 10.89
CA LYS A 74 5.61 11.16 11.93
C LYS A 74 4.30 11.83 11.51
N VAL A 75 3.28 11.03 11.26
CA VAL A 75 1.94 11.53 11.00
C VAL A 75 1.12 11.27 12.26
N LYS A 76 0.83 12.34 13.00
CA LYS A 76 0.02 12.24 14.23
C LYS A 76 -1.44 12.40 13.86
N VAL A 77 -2.22 11.35 14.09
CA VAL A 77 -3.68 11.36 13.95
C VAL A 77 -4.26 11.64 15.34
N ILE A 78 -4.78 12.85 15.53
CA ILE A 78 -5.13 13.36 16.87
C ILE A 78 -6.56 12.96 17.20
N LYS A 79 -7.53 13.45 16.43
CA LYS A 79 -8.95 13.21 16.65
C LYS A 79 -9.78 13.47 15.40
N ALA A 80 -10.96 12.89 15.34
CA ALA A 80 -12.00 13.30 14.40
C ALA A 80 -13.22 13.84 15.14
N ALA A 81 -14.05 14.62 14.45
CA ALA A 81 -15.27 15.16 15.01
C ALA A 81 -16.41 15.10 14.00
N ASN A 82 -17.64 14.98 14.51
CA ASN A 82 -18.87 14.97 13.72
C ASN A 82 -18.90 13.88 12.64
N LEU A 83 -18.35 12.69 12.93
CA LEU A 83 -18.34 11.61 11.94
C LEU A 83 -19.75 11.20 11.50
N LYS A 84 -19.84 10.70 10.26
CA LYS A 84 -21.07 10.08 9.73
C LYS A 84 -21.32 8.78 10.49
N ALA A 85 -22.58 8.54 10.89
CA ALA A 85 -22.98 7.27 11.48
C ALA A 85 -23.33 6.28 10.35
N CYS A 86 -22.50 5.25 10.16
CA CYS A 86 -22.73 4.23 9.12
C CYS A 86 -23.54 3.02 9.64
N ASP A 87 -23.39 2.64 10.90
CA ASP A 87 -24.16 1.54 11.55
C ASP A 87 -25.67 1.79 11.79
N ARG A 88 -26.27 2.80 11.16
CA ARG A 88 -27.69 3.13 11.38
C ARG A 88 -28.63 1.98 10.99
N LEU A 89 -28.21 1.14 10.04
CA LEU A 89 -28.96 -0.04 9.62
C LEU A 89 -28.97 -1.15 10.68
N GLN A 90 -27.95 -1.21 11.55
CA GLN A 90 -27.87 -2.15 12.68
C GLN A 90 -28.54 -1.61 13.95
N GLY A 91 -29.20 -0.43 13.86
CA GLY A 91 -29.88 0.20 14.99
C GLY A 91 -28.96 0.96 15.95
N ARG A 92 -27.68 1.15 15.59
CA ARG A 92 -26.73 1.94 16.39
C ARG A 92 -26.62 3.36 15.82
N PRO A 93 -26.68 4.41 16.66
CA PRO A 93 -26.58 5.80 16.20
C PRO A 93 -25.13 6.28 16.05
N ALA A 94 -24.13 5.43 16.22
CA ALA A 94 -22.70 5.77 16.16
C ALA A 94 -21.93 4.77 15.30
N SER A 95 -20.66 5.07 15.05
CA SER A 95 -19.72 4.23 14.28
C SER A 95 -18.57 3.77 15.17
N ASP A 96 -17.83 2.77 14.74
CA ASP A 96 -16.60 2.23 15.33
C ASP A 96 -15.36 2.73 14.53
N PRO A 97 -15.00 4.03 14.59
CA PRO A 97 -14.04 4.59 13.65
C PRO A 97 -12.58 4.18 13.89
N PHE A 98 -11.85 4.00 12.79
CA PHE A 98 -10.40 3.96 12.74
C PHE A 98 -9.87 4.71 11.50
N ALA A 99 -8.64 5.22 11.57
CA ALA A 99 -8.01 5.97 10.50
C ALA A 99 -6.88 5.16 9.86
N VAL A 100 -6.80 5.17 8.54
CA VAL A 100 -5.79 4.48 7.74
C VAL A 100 -4.97 5.51 6.99
N LEU A 101 -3.68 5.56 7.29
CA LEU A 101 -2.69 6.31 6.52
C LEU A 101 -2.22 5.46 5.34
N LYS A 102 -2.39 5.96 4.12
CA LYS A 102 -1.80 5.41 2.89
C LYS A 102 -0.83 6.43 2.31
N VAL A 103 0.40 5.99 2.03
CA VAL A 103 1.41 6.80 1.33
C VAL A 103 1.82 6.05 0.08
N VAL A 104 1.88 6.75 -1.04
CA VAL A 104 2.21 6.15 -2.34
C VAL A 104 3.49 6.80 -2.86
N SER A 105 4.36 6.01 -3.49
CA SER A 105 5.57 6.51 -4.13
C SER A 105 5.22 7.29 -5.39
N SER A 106 6.10 8.19 -5.81
CA SER A 106 5.84 9.04 -7.00
C SER A 106 5.71 8.24 -8.30
N ASP A 107 6.31 7.05 -8.37
CA ASP A 107 6.16 6.10 -9.48
C ASP A 107 4.95 5.15 -9.30
N LYS A 108 4.17 5.32 -8.23
CA LYS A 108 2.98 4.55 -7.85
C LYS A 108 3.20 3.04 -7.69
N ARG A 109 4.46 2.60 -7.57
CA ARG A 109 4.80 1.18 -7.43
C ARG A 109 4.84 0.70 -6.00
N GLN A 110 5.15 1.60 -5.07
CA GLN A 110 5.26 1.27 -3.67
C GLN A 110 4.19 2.04 -2.92
N SER A 111 3.46 1.33 -2.08
CA SER A 111 2.59 1.94 -1.10
C SER A 111 2.96 1.47 0.29
N PHE A 112 2.65 2.31 1.26
CA PHE A 112 2.85 2.04 2.66
C PHE A 112 1.55 2.36 3.38
N ARG A 113 1.05 1.39 4.16
CA ARG A 113 -0.22 1.50 4.88
C ARG A 113 0.01 1.28 6.36
N GLN A 114 -0.52 2.17 7.18
CA GLN A 114 -0.64 2.00 8.64
C GLN A 114 -2.04 2.43 9.06
N GLN A 115 -2.49 1.98 10.23
CA GLN A 115 -3.80 2.31 10.76
C GLN A 115 -3.74 2.57 12.26
N THR A 116 -4.70 3.35 12.75
CA THR A 116 -4.91 3.57 14.18
C THR A 116 -5.68 2.42 14.82
N SER A 117 -5.84 2.47 16.14
CA SER A 117 -6.82 1.67 16.85
C SER A 117 -8.26 2.01 16.45
N VAL A 118 -9.15 1.05 16.66
CA VAL A 118 -10.61 1.20 16.50
C VAL A 118 -11.18 1.73 17.81
N ILE A 119 -11.96 2.82 17.75
CA ILE A 119 -12.68 3.34 18.90
C ILE A 119 -14.16 3.00 18.74
N ILE A 120 -14.71 2.21 19.65
CA ILE A 120 -16.08 1.67 19.53
C ILE A 120 -17.13 2.75 19.84
N ASN A 121 -18.18 2.81 19.03
CA ASN A 121 -19.42 3.57 19.18
C ASN A 121 -19.17 5.05 19.48
N ASN A 122 -18.35 5.70 18.66
CA ASN A 122 -17.91 7.07 18.86
C ASN A 122 -17.88 7.89 17.56
N LEU A 123 -18.56 9.03 17.52
CA LEU A 123 -18.52 9.99 16.40
C LEU A 123 -17.51 11.13 16.59
N PHE A 124 -16.83 11.15 17.74
CA PHE A 124 -15.79 12.10 18.14
C PHE A 124 -14.57 11.33 18.68
N PRO A 125 -13.95 10.42 17.89
CA PRO A 125 -12.82 9.63 18.35
C PRO A 125 -11.58 10.50 18.59
N GLU A 126 -10.84 10.20 19.67
CA GLU A 126 -9.52 10.77 19.94
C GLU A 126 -8.49 9.62 19.97
N TRP A 127 -7.69 9.49 18.91
CA TRP A 127 -6.66 8.45 18.82
C TRP A 127 -5.36 8.89 19.48
N ASN A 128 -4.92 10.13 19.22
CA ASN A 128 -3.60 10.63 19.63
C ASN A 128 -2.43 9.71 19.21
N GLU A 129 -2.58 9.01 18.11
CA GLU A 129 -1.62 8.01 17.62
C GLU A 129 -0.65 8.63 16.62
N THR A 130 0.61 8.18 16.64
CA THR A 130 1.64 8.62 15.70
C THR A 130 2.02 7.47 14.77
N LEU A 131 1.63 7.59 13.51
CA LEU A 131 1.95 6.64 12.45
C LEU A 131 3.27 7.04 11.80
N THR A 132 4.23 6.11 11.75
CA THR A 132 5.60 6.42 11.32
C THR A 132 5.87 5.88 9.92
N VAL A 133 6.22 6.74 8.98
CA VAL A 133 6.51 6.39 7.59
C VAL A 133 8.02 6.45 7.36
N PRO A 134 8.72 5.30 7.26
CA PRO A 134 10.16 5.29 7.07
C PRO A 134 10.55 5.75 5.66
N VAL A 135 11.75 6.32 5.54
CA VAL A 135 12.41 6.67 4.28
C VAL A 135 13.76 5.97 4.23
N ALA A 136 13.90 5.02 3.32
CA ALA A 136 15.12 4.26 3.13
C ALA A 136 16.29 5.15 2.68
N ALA A 137 17.51 4.78 3.07
CA ALA A 137 18.71 5.51 2.66
C ALA A 137 19.08 5.30 1.19
N SER A 138 18.85 4.09 0.67
CA SER A 138 18.88 3.78 -0.75
C SER A 138 17.48 3.38 -1.22
N PRO A 139 16.99 3.90 -2.35
CA PRO A 139 15.73 3.45 -2.95
C PRO A 139 15.79 1.98 -3.40
N ARG A 140 16.99 1.40 -3.49
CA ARG A 140 17.23 0.04 -3.99
C ARG A 140 17.72 -0.94 -2.94
N TYR A 141 17.59 -0.61 -1.65
CA TYR A 141 18.15 -1.46 -0.59
C TYR A 141 17.67 -2.92 -0.66
N VAL A 142 16.42 -3.17 -1.04
CA VAL A 142 15.89 -4.54 -1.23
C VAL A 142 16.46 -5.20 -2.48
N GLU A 143 16.63 -4.45 -3.58
CA GLU A 143 17.24 -4.97 -4.81
C GLU A 143 18.71 -5.31 -4.58
N GLU A 144 19.45 -4.42 -3.92
CA GLU A 144 20.85 -4.61 -3.52
C GLU A 144 20.99 -5.85 -2.63
N ALA A 145 20.16 -5.97 -1.58
CA ALA A 145 20.17 -7.14 -0.70
C ALA A 145 19.80 -8.44 -1.43
N LEU A 146 18.91 -8.39 -2.42
CA LEU A 146 18.59 -9.56 -3.22
C LEU A 146 19.77 -9.95 -4.11
N ILE A 147 20.44 -9.00 -4.75
CA ILE A 147 21.63 -9.25 -5.58
C ILE A 147 22.73 -9.90 -4.73
N ASP A 148 23.02 -9.33 -3.56
CA ASP A 148 24.01 -9.87 -2.62
C ASP A 148 23.68 -11.32 -2.20
N ALA A 149 22.39 -11.60 -1.93
CA ALA A 149 21.94 -12.94 -1.59
C ALA A 149 21.98 -13.89 -2.79
N ALA A 150 21.69 -13.41 -4.00
CA ALA A 150 21.70 -14.22 -5.21
C ALA A 150 23.12 -14.62 -5.63
N ASP A 151 24.13 -13.78 -5.36
CA ASP A 151 25.54 -14.11 -5.56
C ASP A 151 25.99 -15.33 -4.75
N LEU A 152 25.35 -15.59 -3.60
CA LEU A 152 25.59 -16.82 -2.81
C LEU A 152 25.08 -18.09 -3.51
N VAL A 153 24.08 -17.96 -4.39
CA VAL A 153 23.49 -19.08 -5.13
C VAL A 153 24.34 -19.41 -6.38
N GLY A 154 25.05 -18.41 -6.92
CA GLY A 154 25.99 -18.56 -8.01
C GLY A 154 25.81 -17.47 -9.09
N PRO A 155 26.86 -17.15 -9.86
CA PRO A 155 26.88 -15.99 -10.75
C PRO A 155 25.84 -16.04 -11.89
N GLU A 156 25.53 -17.23 -12.40
CA GLU A 156 24.52 -17.41 -13.45
C GLU A 156 23.08 -17.35 -12.91
N ALA A 157 22.85 -17.84 -11.69
CA ALA A 157 21.56 -17.70 -11.02
C ALA A 157 21.30 -16.24 -10.64
N SER A 158 22.31 -15.56 -10.10
CA SER A 158 22.28 -14.12 -9.79
C SER A 158 21.93 -13.28 -11.02
N LYS A 159 22.61 -13.51 -12.15
CA LYS A 159 22.30 -12.84 -13.42
C LYS A 159 20.86 -13.00 -13.87
N ASN A 160 20.23 -14.16 -13.65
CA ASN A 160 18.88 -14.45 -14.15
C ASN A 160 17.78 -14.00 -13.18
N ILE A 161 17.98 -14.20 -11.87
CA ILE A 161 17.06 -13.72 -10.83
C ILE A 161 17.03 -12.19 -10.85
N CYS A 162 18.18 -11.53 -11.03
CA CYS A 162 18.33 -10.08 -11.03
C CYS A 162 18.42 -9.46 -12.45
N ALA A 163 18.15 -10.23 -13.52
CA ALA A 163 18.29 -9.78 -14.92
C ALA A 163 17.44 -8.56 -15.24
N GLU A 164 16.21 -8.55 -14.73
CA GLU A 164 15.33 -7.38 -14.75
C GLU A 164 15.13 -6.90 -13.32
N ARG A 165 14.83 -5.60 -13.19
CA ARG A 165 14.50 -5.01 -11.89
C ARG A 165 13.39 -5.83 -11.20
N ILE A 166 13.43 -5.91 -9.88
CA ILE A 166 12.37 -6.54 -9.09
C ILE A 166 11.09 -5.69 -9.16
N GLY A 167 11.21 -4.36 -9.33
CA GLY A 167 10.06 -3.46 -9.38
C GLY A 167 8.92 -3.91 -10.31
N PRO A 168 9.17 -4.30 -11.58
CA PRO A 168 8.19 -4.91 -12.48
C PRO A 168 7.57 -6.24 -12.05
N LEU A 169 8.25 -7.00 -11.18
CA LEU A 169 7.77 -8.29 -10.64
C LEU A 169 6.92 -8.13 -9.38
N LEU A 170 6.96 -6.94 -8.76
CA LEU A 170 6.09 -6.58 -7.65
C LEU A 170 4.93 -5.76 -8.22
N PRO A 171 3.75 -6.38 -8.42
CA PRO A 171 2.59 -5.67 -8.93
C PRO A 171 2.23 -4.52 -7.98
N ALA A 172 1.72 -3.42 -8.53
CA ALA A 172 1.22 -2.31 -7.72
C ALA A 172 0.09 -2.79 -6.79
N GLU A 173 -0.13 -2.12 -5.66
CA GLU A 173 -1.19 -2.51 -4.71
C GLU A 173 -2.59 -2.51 -5.35
N GLU A 174 -2.81 -1.67 -6.37
CA GLU A 174 -4.07 -1.55 -7.09
C GLU A 174 -4.10 -2.38 -8.39
N ALA A 175 -3.10 -3.24 -8.61
CA ALA A 175 -3.05 -4.11 -9.77
C ALA A 175 -4.21 -5.11 -9.78
N SER A 176 -4.67 -5.46 -10.98
CA SER A 176 -5.69 -6.49 -11.15
C SER A 176 -5.15 -7.87 -10.74
N HIS A 177 -6.06 -8.81 -10.45
CA HIS A 177 -5.65 -10.19 -10.18
C HIS A 177 -4.84 -10.79 -11.34
N GLU A 178 -5.20 -10.45 -12.58
CA GLU A 178 -4.48 -10.93 -13.78
C GLU A 178 -3.05 -10.37 -13.85
N GLU A 179 -2.86 -9.10 -13.51
CA GLU A 179 -1.54 -8.46 -13.45
C GLU A 179 -0.68 -9.07 -12.33
N ILE A 180 -1.28 -9.35 -11.17
CA ILE A 180 -0.62 -10.00 -10.04
C ILE A 180 -0.18 -11.41 -10.44
N ASP A 181 -1.07 -12.20 -11.03
CA ASP A 181 -0.79 -13.57 -11.47
C ASP A 181 0.30 -13.60 -12.55
N HIS A 182 0.26 -12.66 -13.50
CA HIS A 182 1.30 -12.51 -14.52
C HIS A 182 2.67 -12.19 -13.90
N ALA A 183 2.72 -11.24 -12.96
CA ALA A 183 3.96 -10.86 -12.27
C ALA A 183 4.55 -12.01 -11.44
N LEU A 184 3.69 -12.71 -10.67
CA LEU A 184 4.09 -13.88 -9.88
C LEU A 184 4.54 -15.04 -10.77
N GLY A 185 3.86 -15.28 -11.90
CA GLY A 185 4.23 -16.27 -12.90
C GLY A 185 5.63 -16.01 -13.45
N GLY A 186 5.91 -14.76 -13.84
CA GLY A 186 7.23 -14.34 -14.33
C GLY A 186 8.34 -14.53 -13.28
N PHE A 187 8.06 -14.23 -12.00
CA PHE A 187 9.03 -14.46 -10.93
C PHE A 187 9.28 -15.96 -10.67
N ARG A 188 8.22 -16.77 -10.65
CA ARG A 188 8.32 -18.23 -10.49
C ARG A 188 9.15 -18.87 -11.59
N SER A 189 8.90 -18.52 -12.86
CA SER A 189 9.69 -19.05 -13.98
C SER A 189 11.19 -18.73 -13.87
N ARG A 190 11.56 -17.58 -13.28
CA ARG A 190 12.97 -17.24 -13.02
C ARG A 190 13.59 -18.10 -11.92
N LEU A 191 12.84 -18.36 -10.85
CA LEU A 191 13.30 -19.25 -9.77
C LEU A 191 13.42 -20.70 -10.26
N ASP A 192 12.45 -21.16 -11.04
CA ASP A 192 12.47 -22.49 -11.64
C ASP A 192 13.67 -22.65 -12.58
N TRP A 193 13.95 -21.64 -13.42
CA TRP A 193 15.16 -21.61 -14.25
C TRP A 193 16.44 -21.65 -13.42
N ALA A 194 16.53 -20.82 -12.37
CA ALA A 194 17.71 -20.72 -11.52
C ALA A 194 17.99 -22.00 -10.73
N SER A 195 16.93 -22.74 -10.34
CA SER A 195 17.04 -24.01 -9.62
C SER A 195 17.34 -25.21 -10.52
N THR A 196 16.91 -25.19 -11.78
CA THR A 196 17.05 -26.32 -12.71
C THR A 196 18.37 -26.33 -13.48
N GLY A 197 19.13 -25.22 -13.49
CA GLY A 197 20.48 -25.17 -14.05
C GLY A 197 20.59 -25.88 -15.40
N HIS A 198 20.02 -25.29 -16.46
CA HIS A 198 19.85 -25.90 -17.79
C HIS A 198 18.97 -27.16 -17.83
N ALA A 199 17.65 -26.98 -17.99
CA ALA A 199 16.81 -27.93 -18.75
C ALA A 199 15.41 -27.36 -19.10
N CYS A 200 15.32 -26.28 -19.86
CA CYS A 200 14.14 -26.13 -20.73
C CYS A 200 14.47 -25.16 -21.87
N ALA A 201 14.57 -25.69 -23.08
CA ALA A 201 14.63 -24.88 -24.29
C ALA A 201 13.38 -23.98 -24.34
N THR A 202 13.57 -22.72 -24.68
CA THR A 202 12.49 -21.83 -25.10
C THR A 202 11.70 -22.52 -26.22
N PRO A 203 10.36 -22.65 -26.15
CA PRO A 203 9.61 -23.05 -27.33
C PRO A 203 9.76 -21.92 -28.36
N SER A 204 10.44 -22.24 -29.46
CA SER A 204 10.43 -21.40 -30.65
C SER A 204 8.99 -21.30 -31.14
N SER A 205 8.59 -20.12 -31.63
CA SER A 205 7.28 -19.85 -32.24
C SER A 205 6.96 -20.68 -33.50
N ALA A 206 7.79 -21.68 -33.83
CA ALA A 206 7.58 -22.62 -34.92
C ALA A 206 6.73 -23.84 -34.54
N ASP A 207 6.65 -24.22 -33.25
CA ASP A 207 5.94 -25.46 -32.85
C ASP A 207 4.42 -25.28 -32.66
N ALA A 208 3.91 -24.04 -32.81
CA ALA A 208 2.48 -23.76 -32.74
C ALA A 208 1.70 -24.12 -34.03
N GLU A 209 2.38 -24.38 -35.14
CA GLU A 209 1.72 -24.68 -36.43
C GLU A 209 1.58 -26.19 -36.75
N GLU A 210 2.41 -27.06 -36.16
CA GLU A 210 2.38 -28.51 -36.45
C GLU A 210 1.23 -29.24 -35.73
N GLY A 211 0.72 -28.67 -34.62
CA GLY A 211 -0.37 -29.27 -33.82
C GLY A 211 -1.77 -29.18 -34.44
N ARG A 212 -1.96 -28.36 -35.49
CA ARG A 212 -3.29 -28.11 -36.07
C ARG A 212 -3.67 -29.02 -37.25
N ARG A 213 -2.76 -29.88 -37.72
CA ARG A 213 -2.99 -30.76 -38.89
C ARG A 213 -3.33 -32.22 -38.57
N ARG A 214 -3.46 -32.61 -37.30
CA ARG A 214 -3.69 -34.02 -36.92
C ARG A 214 -5.09 -34.37 -36.42
N VAL A 215 -6.07 -33.47 -36.54
CA VAL A 215 -7.48 -33.78 -36.22
C VAL A 215 -8.37 -33.45 -37.41
N SER A 216 -8.24 -34.24 -38.47
CA SER A 216 -9.27 -34.37 -39.50
C SER A 216 -8.98 -35.58 -40.38
N VAL A 217 -9.37 -36.77 -39.88
CA VAL A 217 -9.99 -37.88 -40.63
C VAL A 217 -10.95 -38.57 -39.68
#